data_AF-H6RMY8-F1
#
_entry.id   AF-H6RMY8-F1
#
_cell.length_a   1.000
_cell.length_b   1.000
_cell.length_c   1.000
_cell.angle_alpha   90.00
_cell.angle_beta   90.00
_cell.angle_gamma   90.00
#
_symmetry.space_group_name_H-M   'P 1'
#
loop_
_entity.id
_entity.type
_entity.pdbx_description
1 polymer ?
#
loop_
_entity_poly.entity_id
_entity_poly.type
_entity_poly.pdbx_seq_one_letter_code
_entity_poly.pdbx_strand_id
1 'polypeptide(L)'
;MTSAEPAARADTENRATPAFDRYASTPLTPRWSVPTARAAAWTAWAVWRTRRSLKSAGLQAVVPDVPPLPPGARRGVFAVLRRLEPTCLERSLVEQAWLAVNGVRCDVVVGVARPEARVEAHAWLAGDALPSRAANGYSEIHRLPPSAVIAPKPAEIPESPRPYQLTALQTSIGMLVGQNPSAPPLPRALRAQTAREALEASILQALQSPPCVISFSGGRDSSAVLAVAAHVARREGLPLPIPVTLRFPDVGASDEGSWQELVVRHLALTEWEKVALTDEMDIVGPLAQRVMRQHGLLWPLNAHFHLPVAERAPGGSVLTGFGGDELLSMGWDWERVNQALTGRVRLNKRDAVRIAVAAMPPVVRRLFLERRKRHRPAPRLTWLRPDAEAAVARMKLDAAARAAVHWDENIRRDWWPSLYRSVCADSLDIVSRGAGSRFASSPLCDGVFLDALARERGRGGFASRTEAMQYLVGDLLPHPVLNRSTKGFFDGAFWNVHARQAAQDWDGSGVDASVVDPDVLHAMWKTEGSGSDARSWMLLQSAWLAQHRAAATRTSAATTETTGGAQKRG
;
A
#
# COMPACT_ATOMS: atom_id res chain seq x y z
N MET A 1 14.36 -59.31 -21.20
CA MET A 1 13.35 -58.78 -22.14
C MET A 1 12.41 -57.89 -21.36
N THR A 2 12.72 -56.60 -21.30
CA THR A 2 11.90 -55.58 -20.65
C THR A 2 11.87 -54.40 -21.61
N SER A 3 10.76 -54.28 -22.31
CA SER A 3 10.46 -53.24 -23.28
C SER A 3 10.34 -51.90 -22.55
N ALA A 4 11.22 -50.95 -22.87
CA ALA A 4 11.08 -49.56 -22.49
C ALA A 4 10.34 -48.83 -23.61
N GLU A 5 9.14 -48.35 -23.29
CA GLU A 5 8.33 -47.45 -24.12
C GLU A 5 9.04 -46.10 -24.26
N PRO A 6 9.18 -45.53 -25.48
CA PRO A 6 9.70 -44.18 -25.64
C PRO A 6 8.59 -43.17 -25.33
N ALA A 7 8.86 -42.29 -24.37
CA ALA A 7 8.01 -41.15 -24.05
C ALA A 7 7.76 -40.30 -25.31
N ALA A 8 6.51 -40.28 -25.77
CA ALA A 8 6.03 -39.38 -26.80
C ALA A 8 6.24 -37.93 -26.35
N ARG A 9 7.23 -37.26 -26.95
CA ARG A 9 7.38 -35.81 -26.86
C ARG A 9 6.19 -35.17 -27.57
N ALA A 10 5.50 -34.29 -26.86
CA ALA A 10 4.43 -33.47 -27.37
C ALA A 10 4.95 -32.56 -28.50
N ASP A 11 4.57 -32.87 -29.74
CA ASP A 11 4.76 -32.05 -30.94
C ASP A 11 3.62 -31.01 -31.13
N THR A 12 2.82 -30.78 -30.10
CA THR A 12 1.81 -29.73 -30.07
C THR A 12 2.39 -28.49 -29.40
N GLU A 13 2.92 -27.54 -30.18
CA GLU A 13 2.91 -26.09 -29.90
C GLU A 13 3.93 -25.35 -30.79
N ASN A 14 3.64 -25.23 -32.09
CA ASN A 14 4.33 -24.24 -32.92
C ASN A 14 3.39 -23.49 -33.87
N ARG A 15 2.09 -23.41 -33.51
CA ARG A 15 1.17 -22.47 -34.13
C ARG A 15 1.31 -21.14 -33.43
N ALA A 16 1.64 -20.10 -34.19
CA ALA A 16 1.53 -18.71 -33.74
C ALA A 16 0.18 -18.51 -33.05
N THR A 17 0.19 -17.89 -31.87
CA THR A 17 -1.03 -17.63 -31.13
C THR A 17 -1.95 -16.71 -31.95
N PRO A 18 -3.29 -16.86 -31.92
CA PRO A 18 -4.24 -15.97 -32.63
C PRO A 18 -4.09 -14.47 -32.29
N ALA A 19 -3.39 -14.14 -31.21
CA ALA A 19 -3.00 -12.78 -30.85
C ALA A 19 -1.87 -12.24 -31.74
N PHE A 20 -0.86 -13.06 -32.06
CA PHE A 20 0.25 -12.67 -32.91
C PHE A 20 -0.21 -12.43 -34.35
N ASP A 21 -1.10 -13.26 -34.90
CA ASP A 21 -1.64 -13.07 -36.26
C ASP A 21 -2.44 -11.77 -36.39
N ARG A 22 -3.27 -11.45 -35.39
CA ARG A 22 -4.00 -10.17 -35.32
C ARG A 22 -3.06 -8.98 -35.20
N TYR A 23 -2.00 -9.12 -34.41
CA TYR A 23 -0.96 -8.11 -34.35
C TYR A 23 -0.29 -7.96 -35.72
N ALA A 24 0.19 -9.05 -36.32
CA ALA A 24 0.87 -9.10 -37.61
C ALA A 24 0.03 -8.49 -38.75
N SER A 25 -1.29 -8.65 -38.73
CA SER A 25 -2.19 -8.06 -39.73
C SER A 25 -2.48 -6.56 -39.55
N THR A 26 -2.07 -5.95 -38.42
CA THR A 26 -2.30 -4.52 -38.19
C THR A 26 -1.55 -3.64 -39.22
N PRO A 27 -2.22 -2.67 -39.88
CA PRO A 27 -1.59 -1.79 -40.85
C PRO A 27 -0.38 -1.02 -40.30
N LEU A 28 0.70 -0.96 -41.07
CA LEU A 28 1.90 -0.21 -40.68
C LEU A 28 1.66 1.30 -40.78
N THR A 29 2.17 2.06 -39.80
CA THR A 29 2.17 3.52 -39.90
C THR A 29 3.11 4.00 -41.01
N PRO A 30 2.86 5.19 -41.61
CA PRO A 30 3.75 5.75 -42.60
C PRO A 30 5.21 5.83 -42.10
N ARG A 31 6.16 5.62 -43.01
CA ARG A 31 7.61 5.58 -42.67
C ARG A 31 8.08 6.85 -41.97
N TRP A 32 7.55 8.01 -42.36
CA TRP A 32 7.94 9.33 -41.87
C TRP A 32 6.94 9.92 -40.87
N SER A 33 6.14 9.10 -40.19
CA SER A 33 5.19 9.59 -39.19
C SER A 33 5.85 9.77 -37.82
N VAL A 34 5.29 10.69 -37.01
CA VAL A 34 5.72 10.92 -35.63
C VAL A 34 5.67 9.64 -34.78
N PRO A 35 4.63 8.78 -34.86
CA PRO A 35 4.64 7.50 -34.15
C PRO A 35 5.80 6.58 -34.52
N THR A 36 6.13 6.47 -35.82
CA THR A 36 7.25 5.65 -36.30
C THR A 36 8.58 6.17 -35.77
N ALA A 37 8.79 7.50 -35.79
CA ALA A 37 10.01 8.12 -35.26
C ALA A 37 10.14 7.93 -33.74
N ARG A 38 9.04 8.06 -32.98
CA ARG A 38 9.03 7.82 -31.53
C ARG A 38 9.30 6.36 -31.18
N ALA A 39 8.76 5.41 -31.94
CA ALA A 39 9.06 3.98 -31.79
C ALA A 39 10.54 3.68 -32.03
N ALA A 40 11.12 4.26 -33.09
CA ALA A 40 12.53 4.14 -33.41
C ALA A 40 13.42 4.71 -32.28
N ALA A 41 13.14 5.93 -31.82
CA ALA A 41 13.88 6.58 -30.74
C ALA A 41 13.82 5.77 -29.44
N TRP A 42 12.63 5.29 -29.05
CA TRP A 42 12.48 4.41 -27.89
C TRP A 42 13.29 3.13 -28.05
N THR A 43 13.25 2.49 -29.23
CA THR A 43 13.96 1.22 -29.45
C THR A 43 15.47 1.38 -29.29
N ALA A 44 16.05 2.47 -29.82
CA ALA A 44 17.47 2.74 -29.68
C ALA A 44 17.86 2.93 -28.21
N TRP A 45 17.06 3.70 -27.47
CA TRP A 45 17.26 3.90 -26.04
C TRP A 45 17.05 2.63 -25.22
N ALA A 46 16.04 1.82 -25.56
CA ALA A 46 15.70 0.57 -24.91
C ALA A 46 16.82 -0.46 -25.08
N VAL A 47 17.38 -0.61 -26.29
CA VAL A 47 18.55 -1.47 -26.53
C VAL A 47 19.73 -1.01 -25.67
N TRP A 48 20.06 0.29 -25.68
CA TRP A 48 21.16 0.83 -24.89
C TRP A 48 20.98 0.56 -23.38
N ARG A 49 19.78 0.79 -22.85
CA ARG A 49 19.50 0.61 -21.41
C ARG A 49 19.45 -0.86 -21.01
N THR A 50 18.86 -1.72 -21.85
CA THR A 50 18.78 -3.16 -21.65
C THR A 50 20.19 -3.76 -21.63
N ARG A 51 21.06 -3.37 -22.57
CA ARG A 51 22.47 -3.75 -22.58
C ARG A 51 23.18 -3.40 -21.28
N ARG A 52 22.95 -2.19 -20.76
CA ARG A 52 23.52 -1.76 -19.47
C ARG A 52 22.94 -2.56 -18.30
N SER A 53 21.65 -2.87 -18.32
CA SER A 53 20.98 -3.66 -17.27
C SER A 53 21.41 -5.13 -17.27
N LEU A 54 21.60 -5.74 -18.45
CA LEU A 54 22.10 -7.12 -18.59
C LEU A 54 23.50 -7.26 -17.98
N LYS A 55 24.37 -6.26 -18.16
CA LYS A 55 25.70 -6.24 -17.55
C LYS A 55 25.67 -6.24 -16.01
N SER A 56 24.66 -5.61 -15.39
CA SER A 56 24.57 -5.47 -13.93
C SER A 56 23.68 -6.51 -13.25
N ALA A 57 22.62 -6.97 -13.92
CA ALA A 57 21.56 -7.77 -13.32
C ALA A 57 21.36 -9.14 -14.00
N GLY A 58 22.15 -9.47 -15.03
CA GLY A 58 22.00 -10.72 -15.79
C GLY A 58 20.60 -10.84 -16.38
N LEU A 59 19.98 -12.03 -16.28
CA LEU A 59 18.65 -12.32 -16.81
C LEU A 59 17.51 -11.54 -16.12
N GLN A 60 17.77 -10.87 -14.99
CA GLN A 60 16.82 -9.97 -14.32
C GLN A 60 16.87 -8.54 -14.90
N ALA A 61 17.35 -8.40 -16.13
CA ALA A 61 17.48 -7.10 -16.78
C ALA A 61 16.11 -6.47 -17.07
N VAL A 62 16.03 -5.16 -16.85
CA VAL A 62 14.80 -4.39 -17.05
C VAL A 62 14.86 -3.67 -18.40
N VAL A 63 13.85 -3.91 -19.24
CA VAL A 63 13.63 -3.15 -20.48
C VAL A 63 12.84 -1.89 -20.15
N PRO A 64 13.22 -0.71 -20.68
CA PRO A 64 12.47 0.51 -20.42
C PRO A 64 11.06 0.53 -21.01
N ASP A 65 10.18 1.30 -20.37
CA ASP A 65 8.77 1.38 -20.75
C ASP A 65 8.57 1.84 -22.19
N VAL A 66 7.76 1.08 -22.93
CA VAL A 66 7.35 1.40 -24.30
C VAL A 66 6.39 2.60 -24.28
N PRO A 67 6.67 3.70 -25.00
CA PRO A 67 5.75 4.83 -25.09
C PRO A 67 4.41 4.42 -25.73
N PRO A 68 3.28 5.11 -25.43
CA PRO A 68 1.99 4.80 -26.03
C PRO A 68 2.02 5.12 -27.52
N LEU A 69 2.14 4.08 -28.35
CA LEU A 69 2.25 4.17 -29.80
C LEU A 69 1.33 3.12 -30.45
N PRO A 70 0.74 3.41 -31.62
CA PRO A 70 -0.08 2.44 -32.34
C PRO A 70 0.75 1.21 -32.75
N PRO A 71 0.15 -0.01 -32.81
CA PRO A 71 0.88 -1.22 -33.16
C PRO A 71 1.60 -1.13 -34.52
N GLY A 72 1.03 -0.38 -35.47
CA GLY A 72 1.63 -0.10 -36.77
C GLY A 72 2.98 0.62 -36.72
N ALA A 73 3.32 1.29 -35.60
CA ALA A 73 4.62 1.92 -35.36
C ALA A 73 5.75 0.90 -35.15
N ARG A 74 5.45 -0.40 -35.13
CA ARG A 74 6.44 -1.49 -35.14
C ARG A 74 7.47 -1.38 -36.27
N ARG A 75 7.11 -0.70 -37.37
CA ARG A 75 8.04 -0.34 -38.45
C ARG A 75 9.28 0.38 -37.91
N GLY A 76 9.12 1.32 -36.98
CA GLY A 76 10.22 2.04 -36.35
C GLY A 76 11.05 1.15 -35.44
N VAL A 77 10.40 0.27 -34.68
CA VAL A 77 11.06 -0.71 -33.79
C VAL A 77 11.96 -1.65 -34.58
N PHE A 78 11.40 -2.37 -35.56
CA PHE A 78 12.16 -3.35 -36.32
C PHE A 78 13.23 -2.74 -37.23
N ALA A 79 13.03 -1.51 -37.70
CA ALA A 79 14.07 -0.79 -38.45
C ALA A 79 15.30 -0.52 -37.58
N VAL A 80 15.10 -0.09 -36.33
CA VAL A 80 16.20 0.19 -35.39
C VAL A 80 16.86 -1.09 -34.90
N LEU A 81 16.09 -2.13 -34.56
CA LEU A 81 16.66 -3.44 -34.18
C LEU A 81 17.52 -4.03 -35.30
N ARG A 82 17.11 -3.87 -36.58
CA ARG A 82 17.94 -4.29 -37.72
C ARG A 82 19.19 -3.44 -37.87
N ARG A 83 19.13 -2.14 -37.57
CA ARG A 83 20.25 -1.22 -37.78
C ARG A 83 21.31 -1.28 -36.67
N LEU A 84 20.90 -1.55 -35.44
CA LEU A 84 21.78 -1.59 -34.26
C LEU A 84 22.40 -2.96 -33.99
N GLU A 85 21.93 -4.01 -34.68
CA GLU A 85 22.42 -5.39 -34.54
C GLU A 85 22.64 -5.81 -33.07
N PRO A 86 21.61 -5.67 -32.19
CA PRO A 86 21.71 -6.08 -30.80
C PRO A 86 21.91 -7.60 -30.69
N THR A 87 22.40 -8.06 -29.54
CA THR A 87 22.48 -9.51 -29.29
C THR A 87 21.09 -10.14 -29.33
N CYS A 88 21.02 -11.45 -29.57
CA CYS A 88 19.75 -12.19 -29.59
C CYS A 88 18.92 -11.93 -28.32
N LEU A 89 19.54 -11.94 -27.13
CA LEU A 89 18.85 -11.67 -25.88
C LEU A 89 18.38 -10.21 -25.75
N GLU A 90 19.21 -9.23 -26.10
CA GLU A 90 18.82 -7.81 -26.11
C GLU A 90 17.63 -7.58 -27.04
N ARG A 91 17.67 -8.19 -28.23
CA ARG A 91 16.62 -8.10 -29.23
C ARG A 91 15.31 -8.70 -28.71
N SER A 92 15.35 -9.95 -28.26
CA SER A 92 14.15 -10.65 -27.80
C SER A 92 13.51 -9.97 -26.60
N LEU A 93 14.29 -9.42 -25.66
CA LEU A 93 13.73 -8.65 -24.53
C LEU A 93 13.03 -7.36 -25.00
N VAL A 94 13.61 -6.61 -25.94
CA VAL A 94 13.00 -5.38 -26.47
C VAL A 94 11.76 -5.70 -27.31
N GLU A 95 11.81 -6.75 -28.12
CA GLU A 95 10.66 -7.22 -28.91
C GLU A 95 9.54 -7.76 -28.00
N GLN A 96 9.87 -8.53 -26.97
CA GLN A 96 8.91 -9.01 -25.96
C GLN A 96 8.18 -7.84 -25.30
N ALA A 97 8.90 -6.80 -24.87
CA ALA A 97 8.31 -5.61 -24.26
C ALA A 97 7.38 -4.88 -25.23
N TRP A 98 7.78 -4.72 -26.49
CA TRP A 98 6.96 -4.11 -27.53
C TRP A 98 5.70 -4.93 -27.83
N LEU A 99 5.81 -6.25 -27.92
CA LEU A 99 4.70 -7.16 -28.17
C LEU A 99 3.72 -7.19 -27.00
N ALA A 100 4.23 -7.22 -25.77
CA ALA A 100 3.42 -7.25 -24.56
C ALA A 100 2.47 -6.04 -24.47
N VAL A 101 2.94 -4.83 -24.78
CA VAL A 101 2.09 -3.63 -24.76
C VAL A 101 1.08 -3.58 -25.91
N ASN A 102 1.23 -4.44 -26.92
CA ASN A 102 0.31 -4.59 -28.05
C ASN A 102 -0.56 -5.86 -27.92
N GLY A 103 -0.66 -6.43 -26.71
CA GLY A 103 -1.54 -7.56 -26.42
C GLY A 103 -0.99 -8.93 -26.87
N VAL A 104 0.26 -9.01 -27.30
CA VAL A 104 0.93 -10.26 -27.66
C VAL A 104 1.84 -10.69 -26.52
N ARG A 105 1.48 -11.77 -25.84
CA ARG A 105 2.29 -12.36 -24.77
C ARG A 105 3.18 -13.45 -25.36
N CYS A 106 4.48 -13.27 -25.26
CA CYS A 106 5.49 -14.23 -25.71
C CYS A 106 6.57 -14.37 -24.63
N ASP A 107 7.04 -15.60 -24.43
CA ASP A 107 8.22 -15.83 -23.58
C ASP A 107 9.48 -15.52 -24.36
N VAL A 108 10.55 -15.12 -23.68
CA VAL A 108 11.90 -15.16 -24.23
C VAL A 108 12.53 -16.47 -23.79
N VAL A 109 12.81 -17.35 -24.73
CA VAL A 109 13.49 -18.62 -24.51
C VAL A 109 14.98 -18.43 -24.76
N VAL A 110 15.81 -18.93 -23.86
CA VAL A 110 17.27 -18.95 -24.00
C VAL A 110 17.70 -20.41 -24.07
N GLY A 111 18.41 -20.76 -25.14
CA GLY A 111 18.92 -22.11 -25.36
C GLY A 111 20.42 -22.11 -25.65
N VAL A 112 21.03 -23.29 -25.50
CA VAL A 112 22.44 -23.53 -25.85
C VAL A 112 22.58 -24.72 -26.80
N ALA A 113 23.40 -24.56 -27.83
CA ALA A 113 23.82 -25.63 -28.71
C ALA A 113 25.28 -26.02 -28.40
N ARG A 114 25.61 -27.31 -28.58
CA ARG A 114 26.99 -27.83 -28.46
C ARG A 114 27.47 -28.49 -29.75
N PRO A 115 27.72 -27.73 -30.83
CA PRO A 115 28.42 -28.27 -31.99
C PRO A 115 29.90 -28.48 -31.65
N GLU A 116 30.32 -29.75 -31.59
CA GLU A 116 31.67 -30.39 -31.63
C GLU A 116 32.94 -29.69 -31.05
N ALA A 117 32.87 -28.49 -30.47
CA ALA A 117 33.94 -27.81 -29.71
C ALA A 117 33.53 -26.44 -29.11
N ARG A 118 32.35 -25.86 -29.41
CA ARG A 118 31.92 -24.54 -28.91
C ARG A 118 30.52 -24.58 -28.29
N VAL A 119 30.31 -23.79 -27.23
CA VAL A 119 28.98 -23.54 -26.66
C VAL A 119 28.42 -22.27 -27.30
N GLU A 120 27.36 -22.41 -28.07
CA GLU A 120 26.65 -21.28 -28.66
C GLU A 120 25.35 -21.04 -27.89
N ALA A 121 25.14 -19.82 -27.39
CA ALA A 121 23.92 -19.41 -26.71
C ALA A 121 23.06 -18.56 -27.65
N HIS A 122 21.76 -18.85 -27.69
CA HIS A 122 20.80 -18.10 -28.49
C HIS A 122 19.54 -17.80 -27.67
N ALA A 123 18.87 -16.69 -28.00
CA ALA A 123 17.60 -16.32 -27.39
C ALA A 123 16.58 -15.96 -28.48
N TRP A 124 15.34 -16.40 -28.30
CA TRP A 124 14.25 -16.19 -29.25
C TRP A 124 12.91 -16.01 -28.52
N LEU A 125 11.89 -15.53 -29.24
CA LEU A 125 10.53 -15.43 -28.72
C LEU A 125 9.76 -16.72 -28.96
N ALA A 126 9.04 -17.21 -27.94
CA ALA A 126 8.15 -18.36 -28.09
C ALA A 126 7.02 -18.01 -29.08
N GLY A 127 6.87 -18.80 -30.15
CA GLY A 127 5.86 -18.63 -31.20
C GLY A 127 6.29 -17.80 -32.42
N ASP A 128 7.55 -17.35 -32.50
CA ASP A 128 8.05 -16.62 -33.66
C ASP A 128 8.19 -17.56 -34.87
N ALA A 129 7.54 -17.21 -35.99
CA ALA A 129 7.52 -18.03 -37.23
C ALA A 129 8.81 -17.89 -38.07
N LEU A 130 9.90 -17.37 -37.51
CA LEU A 130 11.25 -17.53 -38.06
C LEU A 130 11.73 -18.95 -37.76
N PRO A 131 12.32 -19.64 -38.75
CA PRO A 131 12.14 -21.07 -38.91
C PRO A 131 12.66 -21.85 -37.70
N SER A 132 11.93 -22.90 -37.39
CA SER A 132 12.25 -24.12 -36.62
C SER A 132 13.70 -24.65 -36.73
N ARG A 133 14.54 -24.05 -37.57
CA ARG A 133 16.00 -24.23 -37.62
C ARG A 133 16.75 -23.69 -36.40
N ALA A 134 16.27 -22.66 -35.69
CA ALA A 134 16.95 -22.16 -34.48
C ALA A 134 16.67 -23.01 -33.23
N ALA A 135 15.53 -23.70 -33.17
CA ALA A 135 15.23 -24.64 -32.09
C ALA A 135 15.89 -26.02 -32.31
N ASN A 136 16.06 -26.42 -33.58
CA ASN A 136 16.73 -27.67 -33.94
C ASN A 136 18.24 -27.59 -33.61
N GLY A 137 18.61 -28.05 -32.41
CA GLY A 137 19.99 -28.14 -31.94
C GLY A 137 20.30 -27.35 -30.67
N TYR A 138 19.36 -26.53 -30.18
CA TYR A 138 19.51 -25.78 -28.94
C TYR A 138 18.71 -26.44 -27.81
N SER A 139 19.37 -26.74 -26.69
CA SER A 139 18.70 -27.16 -25.45
C SER A 139 18.28 -25.92 -24.68
N GLU A 140 16.98 -25.77 -24.41
CA GLU A 140 16.46 -24.71 -23.55
C GLU A 140 17.08 -24.78 -22.15
N ILE A 141 17.62 -23.66 -21.68
CA ILE A 141 18.19 -23.52 -20.33
C ILE A 141 17.44 -22.51 -19.47
N HIS A 142 16.73 -21.58 -20.10
CA HIS A 142 15.96 -20.58 -19.38
C HIS A 142 14.78 -20.07 -20.20
N ARG A 143 13.70 -19.72 -19.49
CA ARG A 143 12.49 -19.14 -20.06
C ARG A 143 12.09 -17.95 -19.23
N LEU A 144 12.10 -16.78 -19.87
CA LEU A 144 11.64 -15.54 -19.27
C LEU A 144 10.18 -15.35 -19.67
N PRO A 145 9.23 -15.33 -18.71
CA PRO A 145 7.83 -15.07 -19.03
C PRO A 145 7.68 -13.68 -19.68
N PRO A 146 6.53 -13.38 -20.32
CA PRO A 146 6.28 -12.09 -20.92
C PRO A 146 6.52 -11.03 -19.86
N SER A 147 7.41 -10.07 -20.16
CA SER A 147 7.79 -9.00 -19.24
C SER A 147 6.55 -8.47 -18.53
N ALA A 148 6.47 -8.73 -17.22
CA ALA A 148 5.21 -8.82 -16.52
C ALA A 148 4.47 -7.48 -16.54
N VAL A 149 3.43 -7.41 -17.36
CA VAL A 149 2.19 -6.86 -16.86
C VAL A 149 1.60 -7.99 -16.02
N ILE A 150 1.90 -7.98 -14.72
CA ILE A 150 1.54 -9.03 -13.77
C ILE A 150 0.03 -9.26 -13.88
N ALA A 151 -0.38 -10.38 -14.48
CA ALA A 151 -1.68 -10.95 -14.15
C ALA A 151 -1.55 -11.50 -12.71
N PRO A 152 -2.51 -11.25 -11.81
CA PRO A 152 -2.41 -11.75 -10.45
C PRO A 152 -2.33 -13.27 -10.47
N LYS A 153 -1.21 -13.82 -9.98
CA LYS A 153 -1.15 -15.21 -9.49
C LYS A 153 -2.32 -15.35 -8.50
N PRO A 154 -3.09 -16.46 -8.49
CA PRO A 154 -3.99 -16.72 -7.38
C PRO A 154 -3.14 -16.64 -6.10
N ALA A 155 -3.45 -15.66 -5.26
CA ALA A 155 -2.60 -15.28 -4.16
C ALA A 155 -2.49 -16.45 -3.19
N GLU A 156 -1.31 -17.07 -3.11
CA GLU A 156 -0.90 -17.72 -1.88
C GLU A 156 -1.08 -16.67 -0.78
N ILE A 157 -1.83 -17.03 0.27
CA ILE A 157 -2.04 -16.15 1.41
C ILE A 157 -0.63 -15.78 1.91
N PRO A 158 -0.26 -14.49 1.94
CA PRO A 158 1.04 -14.10 2.45
C PRO A 158 1.19 -14.63 3.89
N GLU A 159 2.41 -15.05 4.24
CA GLU A 159 2.78 -15.30 5.64
C GLU A 159 2.36 -14.10 6.50
N SER A 160 1.88 -14.37 7.71
CA SER A 160 1.44 -13.30 8.62
C SER A 160 2.58 -12.33 8.89
N PRO A 161 2.37 -11.01 8.76
CA PRO A 161 3.42 -10.04 9.01
C PRO A 161 3.84 -10.08 10.48
N ARG A 162 5.11 -9.75 10.74
CA ARG A 162 5.62 -9.60 12.10
C ARG A 162 5.30 -8.19 12.61
N PRO A 163 4.96 -8.02 13.91
CA PRO A 163 4.81 -6.70 14.50
C PRO A 163 6.03 -5.81 14.27
N TYR A 164 5.80 -4.61 13.73
CA TYR A 164 6.86 -3.63 13.54
C TYR A 164 7.37 -3.12 14.89
N GLN A 165 8.68 -3.15 15.08
CA GLN A 165 9.32 -2.68 16.32
C GLN A 165 9.45 -1.15 16.28
N LEU A 166 8.60 -0.47 17.05
CA LEU A 166 8.64 0.99 17.20
C LEU A 166 9.93 1.42 17.90
N THR A 167 10.60 2.43 17.36
CA THR A 167 11.71 3.11 18.07
C THR A 167 11.17 3.93 19.24
N ALA A 168 12.02 4.23 20.23
CA ALA A 168 11.66 5.08 21.37
C ALA A 168 11.03 6.41 20.92
N LEU A 169 11.59 7.05 19.88
CA LEU A 169 11.05 8.30 19.35
C LEU A 169 9.68 8.13 18.70
N GLN A 170 9.46 7.06 17.93
CA GLN A 170 8.17 6.76 17.29
C GLN A 170 7.08 6.47 18.33
N THR A 171 7.39 5.67 19.35
CA THR A 171 6.50 5.41 20.49
C THR A 171 6.16 6.72 21.20
N SER A 172 7.15 7.59 21.41
CA SER A 172 6.98 8.84 22.16
C SER A 172 6.11 9.88 21.48
N ILE A 173 5.96 9.82 20.15
CA ILE A 173 5.15 10.77 19.39
C ILE A 173 3.87 10.18 18.81
N GLY A 174 3.66 8.87 18.97
CA GLY A 174 2.51 8.15 18.42
C GLY A 174 2.39 8.21 16.90
N MET A 175 3.46 8.55 16.17
CA MET A 175 3.46 8.78 14.73
C MET A 175 4.62 8.07 14.06
N LEU A 176 4.36 7.53 12.87
CA LEU A 176 5.38 7.03 11.96
C LEU A 176 5.68 8.05 10.88
N VAL A 177 6.95 8.41 10.75
CA VAL A 177 7.45 9.28 9.68
C VAL A 177 8.62 8.58 9.02
N GLY A 178 8.67 8.63 7.68
CA GLY A 178 9.72 8.03 6.89
C GLY A 178 9.23 6.91 5.99
N GLN A 179 10.18 6.29 5.30
CA GLN A 179 9.94 5.24 4.33
C GLN A 179 10.36 3.88 4.90
N ASN A 180 9.61 2.85 4.56
CA ASN A 180 9.96 1.46 4.78
C ASN A 180 10.97 1.05 3.70
N PRO A 181 12.26 0.83 4.05
CA PRO A 181 13.29 0.48 3.08
C PRO A 181 13.06 -0.90 2.45
N SER A 182 12.23 -1.74 3.08
CA SER A 182 11.85 -3.06 2.59
C SER A 182 10.55 -3.05 1.79
N ALA A 183 9.94 -1.87 1.57
CA ALA A 183 8.74 -1.79 0.75
C ALA A 183 9.06 -2.29 -0.67
N PRO A 184 8.28 -3.26 -1.21
CA PRO A 184 8.49 -3.70 -2.58
C PRO A 184 8.22 -2.54 -3.54
N PRO A 185 8.73 -2.59 -4.79
CA PRO A 185 8.31 -1.66 -5.82
C PRO A 185 6.78 -1.65 -5.97
N LEU A 186 6.19 -0.49 -6.23
CA LEU A 186 4.75 -0.38 -6.47
C LEU A 186 4.35 -1.30 -7.65
N PRO A 187 3.43 -2.26 -7.44
CA PRO A 187 2.92 -3.11 -8.50
C PRO A 187 2.34 -2.28 -9.64
N ARG A 188 2.52 -2.75 -10.88
CA ARG A 188 2.01 -2.07 -12.07
C ARG A 188 0.64 -2.63 -12.45
N ALA A 189 -0.33 -1.76 -12.60
CA ALA A 189 -1.63 -2.10 -13.16
C ALA A 189 -1.52 -2.40 -14.66
N LEU A 190 -2.44 -3.23 -15.15
CA LEU A 190 -2.58 -3.40 -16.59
C LEU A 190 -2.94 -2.04 -17.20
N ARG A 191 -2.34 -1.68 -18.35
CA ARG A 191 -2.55 -0.36 -18.97
C ARG A 191 -4.02 -0.04 -19.27
N ALA A 192 -4.79 -1.05 -19.64
CA ALA A 192 -6.21 -0.93 -19.94
C ALA A 192 -7.09 -0.90 -18.68
N GLN A 193 -6.58 -1.36 -17.53
CA GLN A 193 -7.35 -1.45 -16.30
C GLN A 193 -7.52 -0.06 -15.67
N THR A 194 -8.75 0.31 -15.36
CA THR A 194 -9.06 1.55 -14.67
C THR A 194 -8.78 1.45 -13.17
N ALA A 195 -8.67 2.57 -12.46
CA ALA A 195 -8.55 2.52 -11.01
C ALA A 195 -9.77 1.87 -10.35
N ARG A 196 -10.98 2.09 -10.89
CA ARG A 196 -12.19 1.43 -10.40
C ARG A 196 -12.11 -0.09 -10.59
N GLU A 197 -11.70 -0.57 -11.76
CA GLU A 197 -11.53 -2.01 -12.02
C GLU A 197 -10.42 -2.62 -11.13
N ALA A 198 -9.35 -1.88 -10.84
CA ALA A 198 -8.31 -2.34 -9.92
C ALA A 198 -8.81 -2.43 -8.46
N LEU A 199 -9.61 -1.44 -8.02
CA LEU A 199 -10.27 -1.46 -6.72
C LEU A 199 -11.24 -2.64 -6.60
N GLU A 200 -12.05 -2.87 -7.62
CA GLU A 200 -12.98 -4.00 -7.70
C GLU A 200 -12.25 -5.35 -7.65
N ALA A 201 -11.12 -5.49 -8.36
CA ALA A 201 -10.31 -6.70 -8.35
C ALA A 201 -9.71 -6.98 -6.95
N SER A 202 -9.24 -5.94 -6.25
CA SER A 202 -8.75 -6.07 -4.87
C SER A 202 -9.87 -6.53 -3.92
N ILE A 203 -11.07 -5.97 -4.06
CA ILE A 203 -12.24 -6.32 -3.25
C ILE A 203 -12.75 -7.72 -3.58
N LEU A 204 -12.73 -8.14 -4.84
CA LEU A 204 -13.15 -9.47 -5.27
C LEU A 204 -12.35 -10.57 -4.57
N GLN A 205 -11.03 -10.37 -4.37
CA GLN A 205 -10.20 -11.33 -3.65
C GLN A 205 -10.68 -11.58 -2.21
N ALA A 206 -11.16 -10.54 -1.53
CA ALA A 206 -11.76 -10.66 -0.20
C ALA A 206 -13.13 -11.34 -0.24
N LEU A 207 -14.00 -10.95 -1.17
CA LEU A 207 -15.33 -11.56 -1.33
C LEU A 207 -15.27 -13.08 -1.63
N GLN A 208 -14.19 -13.56 -2.24
CA GLN A 208 -13.94 -14.99 -2.47
C GLN A 208 -13.59 -15.78 -1.20
N SER A 209 -13.40 -15.11 -0.06
CA SER A 209 -13.13 -15.70 1.25
C SER A 209 -14.24 -15.35 2.25
N PRO A 210 -15.47 -15.88 2.08
CA PRO A 210 -16.57 -15.57 2.97
C PRO A 210 -16.36 -16.16 4.39
N PRO A 211 -16.95 -15.54 5.43
CA PRO A 211 -17.66 -14.25 5.39
C PRO A 211 -16.71 -13.07 5.13
N CYS A 212 -17.13 -12.12 4.29
CA CYS A 212 -16.39 -10.88 4.04
C CYS A 212 -17.02 -9.74 4.85
N VAL A 213 -16.35 -9.29 5.91
CA VAL A 213 -16.82 -8.19 6.75
C VAL A 213 -16.15 -6.87 6.37
N ILE A 214 -16.89 -5.77 6.44
CA ILE A 214 -16.36 -4.42 6.23
C ILE A 214 -16.37 -3.68 7.56
N SER A 215 -15.21 -3.16 7.99
CA SER A 215 -15.13 -2.20 9.09
C SER A 215 -15.81 -0.90 8.66
N PHE A 216 -17.07 -0.72 9.06
CA PHE A 216 -17.96 0.29 8.51
C PHE A 216 -18.30 1.38 9.54
N SER A 217 -17.73 2.57 9.37
CA SER A 217 -17.98 3.72 10.25
C SER A 217 -19.14 4.60 9.80
N GLY A 218 -19.56 4.50 8.52
CA GLY A 218 -20.45 5.48 7.88
C GLY A 218 -19.72 6.64 7.20
N GLY A 219 -18.40 6.75 7.39
CA GLY A 219 -17.55 7.69 6.69
C GLY A 219 -17.45 7.40 5.19
N ARG A 220 -16.97 8.39 4.42
CA ARG A 220 -16.87 8.30 2.96
C ARG A 220 -16.06 7.09 2.50
N ASP A 221 -14.91 6.83 3.11
CA ASP A 221 -13.98 5.82 2.63
C ASP A 221 -14.50 4.40 2.87
N SER A 222 -14.99 4.12 4.08
CA SER A 222 -15.64 2.83 4.37
C SER A 222 -16.92 2.64 3.56
N SER A 223 -17.66 3.72 3.27
CA SER A 223 -18.85 3.67 2.41
C SER A 223 -18.48 3.35 0.97
N ALA A 224 -17.38 3.91 0.44
CA ALA A 224 -16.89 3.58 -0.90
C ALA A 224 -16.52 2.10 -1.00
N VAL A 225 -15.75 1.58 -0.04
CA VAL A 225 -15.37 0.17 0.00
C VAL A 225 -16.61 -0.73 0.10
N LEU A 226 -17.55 -0.41 0.99
CA LEU A 226 -18.80 -1.18 1.13
C LEU A 226 -19.64 -1.17 -0.15
N ALA A 227 -19.77 -0.02 -0.81
CA ALA A 227 -20.54 0.13 -2.05
C ALA A 227 -19.94 -0.69 -3.19
N VAL A 228 -18.61 -0.60 -3.38
CA VAL A 228 -17.91 -1.39 -4.41
C VAL A 228 -18.01 -2.88 -4.08
N ALA A 229 -17.86 -3.28 -2.82
CA ALA A 229 -18.01 -4.67 -2.41
C ALA A 229 -19.42 -5.21 -2.67
N ALA A 230 -20.47 -4.45 -2.34
CA ALA A 230 -21.85 -4.84 -2.65
C ALA A 230 -22.11 -4.94 -4.16
N HIS A 231 -21.55 -4.02 -4.95
CA HIS A 231 -21.65 -4.02 -6.41
C HIS A 231 -20.97 -5.27 -7.01
N VAL A 232 -19.72 -5.54 -6.63
CA VAL A 232 -18.94 -6.69 -7.11
C VAL A 232 -19.58 -8.00 -6.68
N ALA A 233 -19.99 -8.13 -5.41
CA ALA A 233 -20.64 -9.34 -4.92
C ALA A 233 -21.88 -9.71 -5.75
N ARG A 234 -22.73 -8.73 -6.07
CA ARG A 234 -23.90 -8.94 -6.93
C ARG A 234 -23.53 -9.34 -8.35
N ARG A 235 -22.56 -8.65 -8.95
CA ARG A 235 -22.11 -8.94 -10.31
C ARG A 235 -21.57 -10.36 -10.45
N GLU A 236 -20.82 -10.82 -9.44
CA GLU A 236 -20.13 -12.12 -9.45
C GLU A 236 -20.97 -13.25 -8.81
N GLY A 237 -22.18 -12.97 -8.31
CA GLY A 237 -23.01 -13.97 -7.63
C GLY A 237 -22.45 -14.47 -6.30
N LEU A 238 -21.66 -13.64 -5.60
CA LEU A 238 -21.06 -13.93 -4.30
C LEU A 238 -21.96 -13.44 -3.15
N PRO A 239 -21.79 -13.98 -1.93
CA PRO A 239 -22.45 -13.43 -0.74
C PRO A 239 -22.16 -11.94 -0.57
N LEU A 240 -23.18 -11.17 -0.17
CA LEU A 240 -23.02 -9.75 0.12
C LEU A 240 -22.06 -9.55 1.31
N PRO A 241 -21.26 -8.47 1.30
CA PRO A 241 -20.40 -8.15 2.43
C PRO A 241 -21.24 -7.75 3.66
N ILE A 242 -20.76 -8.10 4.85
CA ILE A 242 -21.41 -7.75 6.11
C ILE A 242 -20.76 -6.47 6.65
N PRO A 243 -21.45 -5.30 6.63
CA PRO A 243 -20.94 -4.13 7.33
C PRO A 243 -20.98 -4.39 8.84
N VAL A 244 -19.88 -4.09 9.52
CA VAL A 244 -19.78 -4.12 10.99
C VAL A 244 -19.46 -2.72 11.49
N THR A 245 -20.34 -2.20 12.33
CA THR A 245 -20.22 -0.86 12.91
C THR A 245 -20.03 -0.95 14.41
N LEU A 246 -18.99 -0.26 14.92
CA LEU A 246 -18.82 -0.05 16.35
C LEU A 246 -19.60 1.20 16.78
N ARG A 247 -20.37 1.07 17.85
CA ARG A 247 -21.21 2.13 18.43
C ARG A 247 -20.73 2.42 19.84
N PHE A 248 -20.66 3.70 20.18
CA PHE A 248 -20.23 4.18 21.49
C PHE A 248 -21.36 5.00 22.13
N PRO A 249 -22.31 4.36 22.82
CA PRO A 249 -23.52 5.03 23.34
C PRO A 249 -23.21 6.24 24.22
N ASP A 250 -22.11 6.18 24.99
CA ASP A 250 -21.69 7.22 25.93
C ASP A 250 -20.87 8.34 25.26
N VAL A 251 -20.58 8.24 23.96
CA VAL A 251 -19.77 9.20 23.21
C VAL A 251 -20.59 9.79 22.07
N GLY A 252 -21.48 10.72 22.41
CA GLY A 252 -22.39 11.35 21.44
C GLY A 252 -21.70 11.98 20.22
N ALA A 253 -20.47 12.48 20.38
CA ALA A 253 -19.66 13.03 19.28
C ALA A 253 -19.24 11.99 18.22
N SER A 254 -19.38 10.70 18.52
CA SER A 254 -19.09 9.60 17.60
C SER A 254 -20.29 9.13 16.77
N ASP A 255 -21.49 9.68 17.02
CA ASP A 255 -22.70 9.20 16.37
C ASP A 255 -22.73 9.57 14.87
N GLU A 256 -22.57 8.54 14.04
CA GLU A 256 -22.72 8.63 12.58
C GLU A 256 -23.96 7.86 12.09
N GLY A 257 -24.94 7.60 12.95
CA GLY A 257 -26.02 6.66 12.68
C GLY A 257 -26.84 6.96 11.44
N SER A 258 -27.20 8.22 11.22
CA SER A 258 -27.96 8.64 10.04
C SER A 258 -27.21 8.37 8.72
N TRP A 259 -25.89 8.52 8.71
CA TRP A 259 -25.06 8.21 7.54
C TRP A 259 -24.95 6.71 7.30
N GLN A 260 -24.76 5.95 8.38
CA GLN A 260 -24.65 4.50 8.31
C GLN A 260 -25.95 3.88 7.79
N GLU A 261 -27.09 4.28 8.35
CA GLU A 261 -28.42 3.84 7.91
C GLU A 261 -28.70 4.23 6.46
N LEU A 262 -28.35 5.46 6.05
CA LEU A 262 -28.51 5.92 4.68
C LEU A 262 -27.77 5.00 3.69
N VAL A 263 -26.51 4.67 3.97
CA VAL A 263 -25.69 3.82 3.10
C VAL A 263 -26.19 2.38 3.09
N VAL A 264 -26.41 1.77 4.25
CA VAL A 264 -26.89 0.37 4.35
C VAL A 264 -28.23 0.20 3.62
N ARG A 265 -29.17 1.14 3.83
CA ARG A 265 -30.46 1.15 3.14
C ARG A 265 -30.30 1.39 1.63
N HIS A 266 -29.49 2.37 1.23
CA HIS A 266 -29.27 2.67 -0.19
C HIS A 266 -28.68 1.49 -0.95
N LEU A 267 -27.73 0.79 -0.32
CA LEU A 267 -27.11 -0.39 -0.89
C LEU A 267 -27.97 -1.65 -0.78
N ALA A 268 -29.15 -1.59 -0.13
CA ALA A 268 -30.04 -2.73 0.08
C ALA A 268 -29.33 -3.96 0.67
N LEU A 269 -28.53 -3.73 1.72
CA LEU A 269 -27.86 -4.81 2.45
C LEU A 269 -28.82 -5.41 3.48
N THR A 270 -28.93 -6.73 3.49
CA THR A 270 -29.84 -7.48 4.38
C THR A 270 -29.22 -7.74 5.76
N GLU A 271 -27.89 -7.75 5.82
CA GLU A 271 -27.13 -7.95 7.05
C GLU A 271 -26.40 -6.67 7.42
N TRP A 272 -26.43 -6.32 8.71
CA TRP A 272 -25.66 -5.23 9.28
C TRP A 272 -25.45 -5.49 10.77
N GLU A 273 -24.20 -5.67 11.17
CA GLU A 273 -23.83 -5.87 12.56
C GLU A 273 -23.47 -4.56 13.24
N LYS A 274 -24.05 -4.35 14.43
CA LYS A 274 -23.77 -3.20 15.29
C LYS A 274 -23.25 -3.71 16.62
N VAL A 275 -22.03 -3.32 16.98
CA VAL A 275 -21.38 -3.71 18.24
C VAL A 275 -21.36 -2.49 19.15
N ALA A 276 -22.14 -2.52 20.23
CA ALA A 276 -22.11 -1.49 21.25
C ALA A 276 -20.90 -1.72 22.17
N LEU A 277 -20.12 -0.68 22.40
CA LEU A 277 -18.95 -0.66 23.27
C LEU A 277 -19.03 0.60 24.14
N THR A 278 -18.73 0.47 25.43
CA THR A 278 -18.71 1.57 26.39
C THR A 278 -17.26 1.96 26.68
N ASP A 279 -16.56 1.17 27.49
CA ASP A 279 -15.17 1.40 27.91
C ASP A 279 -14.20 0.36 27.34
N GLU A 280 -14.68 -0.67 26.64
CA GLU A 280 -13.83 -1.77 26.17
C GLU A 280 -12.81 -1.32 25.11
N MET A 281 -13.12 -0.23 24.39
CA MET A 281 -12.29 0.35 23.33
C MET A 281 -11.22 1.33 23.83
N ASP A 282 -11.19 1.62 25.14
CA ASP A 282 -10.18 2.47 25.76
C ASP A 282 -8.76 2.00 25.35
N ILE A 283 -7.83 2.95 25.18
CA ILE A 283 -6.44 2.68 24.73
C ILE A 283 -5.69 1.69 25.63
N VAL A 284 -6.09 1.52 26.88
CA VAL A 284 -5.61 0.47 27.78
C VAL A 284 -6.77 -0.33 28.38
N GLY A 285 -7.93 -0.31 27.72
CA GLY A 285 -9.11 -1.10 28.07
C GLY A 285 -9.01 -2.57 27.65
N PRO A 286 -10.04 -3.38 27.97
CA PRO A 286 -10.07 -4.81 27.71
C PRO A 286 -9.61 -5.25 26.31
N LEU A 287 -10.04 -4.57 25.25
CA LEU A 287 -9.66 -4.93 23.87
C LEU A 287 -8.20 -4.60 23.57
N ALA A 288 -7.74 -3.41 23.97
CA ALA A 288 -6.34 -3.02 23.82
C ALA A 288 -5.41 -3.97 24.58
N GLN A 289 -5.76 -4.32 25.81
CA GLN A 289 -4.96 -5.26 26.62
C GLN A 289 -4.86 -6.65 25.99
N ARG A 290 -5.94 -7.17 25.39
CA ARG A 290 -5.92 -8.45 24.66
C ARG A 290 -4.89 -8.41 23.53
N VAL A 291 -4.98 -7.40 22.66
CA VAL A 291 -4.04 -7.23 21.54
C VAL A 291 -2.62 -7.03 22.04
N MET A 292 -2.41 -6.17 23.03
CA MET A 292 -1.09 -5.87 23.58
C MET A 292 -0.42 -7.08 24.23
N ARG A 293 -1.18 -7.92 24.97
CA ARG A 293 -0.63 -9.16 25.56
C ARG A 293 -0.21 -10.16 24.48
N GLN A 294 -0.94 -10.22 23.37
CA GLN A 294 -0.68 -11.19 22.30
C GLN A 294 0.43 -10.73 21.35
N HIS A 295 0.47 -9.44 21.00
CA HIS A 295 1.30 -8.92 19.91
C HIS A 295 2.30 -7.84 20.35
N GLY A 296 2.24 -7.37 21.59
CA GLY A 296 2.97 -6.19 22.04
C GLY A 296 2.36 -4.90 21.51
N LEU A 297 3.18 -3.86 21.38
CA LEU A 297 2.74 -2.58 20.80
C LEU A 297 2.55 -2.73 19.29
N LEU A 298 1.40 -2.29 18.80
CA LEU A 298 1.10 -2.16 17.38
C LEU A 298 0.85 -0.69 17.04
N TRP A 299 1.04 -0.32 15.77
CA TRP A 299 0.72 1.02 15.29
C TRP A 299 -0.28 0.96 14.13
N PRO A 300 -1.34 1.78 14.12
CA PRO A 300 -1.65 2.83 15.09
C PRO A 300 -2.08 2.29 16.46
N LEU A 301 -2.03 3.13 17.48
CA LEU A 301 -2.35 2.75 18.88
C LEU A 301 -3.75 2.15 19.03
N ASN A 302 -4.65 2.48 18.10
CA ASN A 302 -6.01 1.98 18.03
C ASN A 302 -6.16 0.79 17.07
N ALA A 303 -5.10 0.02 16.77
CA ALA A 303 -5.20 -1.17 15.94
C ALA A 303 -6.21 -2.20 16.52
N HIS A 304 -6.38 -2.23 17.85
CA HIS A 304 -7.40 -3.03 18.54
C HIS A 304 -8.84 -2.66 18.19
N PHE A 305 -9.07 -1.49 17.56
CA PHE A 305 -10.35 -1.09 17.01
C PHE A 305 -10.92 -2.14 16.03
N HIS A 306 -10.05 -2.84 15.31
CA HIS A 306 -10.48 -3.83 14.33
C HIS A 306 -10.69 -5.23 14.92
N LEU A 307 -10.34 -5.46 16.18
CA LEU A 307 -10.53 -6.76 16.84
C LEU A 307 -12.00 -7.21 16.85
N PRO A 308 -12.96 -6.43 17.39
CA PRO A 308 -14.37 -6.85 17.39
C PRO A 308 -14.95 -7.00 15.98
N VAL A 309 -14.43 -6.26 14.99
CA VAL A 309 -14.82 -6.44 13.57
C VAL A 309 -14.33 -7.78 13.03
N ALA A 310 -13.07 -8.12 13.29
CA ALA A 310 -12.45 -9.34 12.79
C ALA A 310 -13.02 -10.62 13.42
N GLU A 311 -13.46 -10.56 14.68
CA GLU A 311 -14.16 -11.67 15.37
C GLU A 311 -15.43 -12.13 14.62
N ARG A 312 -15.96 -11.31 13.70
CA ARG A 312 -17.12 -11.63 12.85
C ARG A 312 -16.77 -12.21 11.49
N ALA A 313 -15.48 -12.38 11.21
CA ALA A 313 -15.01 -13.03 10.00
C ALA A 313 -14.14 -14.26 10.27
N PRO A 314 -14.60 -15.26 11.06
CA PRO A 314 -13.82 -16.47 11.31
C PRO A 314 -13.56 -17.20 9.99
N GLY A 315 -12.29 -17.42 9.65
CA GLY A 315 -11.86 -18.03 8.39
C GLY A 315 -12.09 -17.18 7.13
N GLY A 316 -12.72 -16.01 7.26
CA GLY A 316 -13.09 -15.11 6.17
C GLY A 316 -12.14 -13.93 6.00
N SER A 317 -12.61 -12.83 5.42
CA SER A 317 -11.80 -11.63 5.16
C SER A 317 -12.35 -10.37 5.80
N VAL A 318 -11.47 -9.47 6.22
CA VAL A 318 -11.81 -8.14 6.74
C VAL A 318 -11.38 -7.06 5.75
N LEU A 319 -12.29 -6.17 5.36
CA LEU A 319 -11.98 -4.99 4.55
C LEU A 319 -12.11 -3.70 5.38
N THR A 320 -11.23 -2.73 5.13
CA THR A 320 -11.29 -1.41 5.75
C THR A 320 -11.18 -0.28 4.73
N GLY A 321 -11.69 0.89 5.09
CA GLY A 321 -11.52 2.14 4.32
C GLY A 321 -10.19 2.85 4.56
N PHE A 322 -9.20 2.19 5.19
CA PHE A 322 -7.91 2.81 5.48
C PHE A 322 -7.20 3.27 4.20
N GLY A 323 -6.51 4.41 4.29
CA GLY A 323 -5.83 5.07 3.17
C GLY A 323 -6.70 6.04 2.38
N GLY A 324 -8.02 6.03 2.55
CA GLY A 324 -8.92 6.94 1.84
C GLY A 324 -8.72 8.41 2.22
N ASP A 325 -8.50 8.70 3.50
CA ASP A 325 -8.23 10.07 3.95
C ASP A 325 -6.94 10.60 3.31
N GLU A 326 -5.86 9.84 3.29
CA GLU A 326 -4.55 10.25 2.76
C GLU A 326 -4.50 10.32 1.23
N LEU A 327 -5.24 9.44 0.55
CA LEU A 327 -5.26 9.34 -0.91
C LEU A 327 -6.25 10.32 -1.55
N LEU A 328 -7.43 10.44 -0.95
CA LEU A 328 -8.56 11.16 -1.54
C LEU A 328 -8.72 12.57 -0.96
N SER A 329 -8.14 12.85 0.20
CA SER A 329 -8.07 14.22 0.72
C SER A 329 -6.79 14.91 0.25
N MET A 330 -6.89 16.22 0.11
CA MET A 330 -5.72 17.07 -0.13
C MET A 330 -5.11 17.48 1.21
N GLY A 331 -3.78 17.60 1.30
CA GLY A 331 -3.15 18.05 2.54
C GLY A 331 -1.64 17.89 2.69
N TRP A 332 -0.88 17.51 1.65
CA TRP A 332 0.58 17.38 1.75
C TRP A 332 1.32 18.72 1.52
N ASP A 333 2.57 18.83 1.97
CA ASP A 333 3.32 20.10 2.02
C ASP A 333 3.43 20.87 0.68
N TRP A 334 3.38 20.15 -0.45
CA TRP A 334 3.49 20.73 -1.80
C TRP A 334 2.17 20.86 -2.55
N GLU A 335 1.03 20.55 -1.91
CA GLU A 335 -0.29 20.58 -2.53
C GLU A 335 -0.60 21.92 -3.20
N ARG A 336 -0.39 23.04 -2.52
CA ARG A 336 -0.64 24.38 -3.08
C ARG A 336 0.22 24.65 -4.31
N VAL A 337 1.46 24.16 -4.32
CA VAL A 337 2.37 24.29 -5.48
C VAL A 337 1.88 23.39 -6.61
N ASN A 338 1.45 22.17 -6.30
CA ASN A 338 0.85 21.25 -7.26
C ASN A 338 -0.35 21.88 -7.96
N GLN A 339 -1.33 22.36 -7.18
CA GLN A 339 -2.54 23.02 -7.70
C GLN A 339 -2.20 24.20 -8.61
N ALA A 340 -1.20 25.00 -8.24
CA ALA A 340 -0.72 26.13 -9.01
C ALA A 340 -0.11 25.69 -10.36
N LEU A 341 0.76 24.67 -10.35
CA LEU A 341 1.38 24.11 -11.55
C LEU A 341 0.39 23.42 -12.48
N THR A 342 -0.71 22.87 -11.94
CA THR A 342 -1.77 22.22 -12.71
C THR A 342 -2.94 23.16 -13.03
N GLY A 343 -2.80 24.46 -12.79
CA GLY A 343 -3.82 25.46 -13.15
C GLY A 343 -5.12 25.40 -12.35
N ARG A 344 -5.17 24.70 -11.21
CA ARG A 344 -6.38 24.58 -10.37
C ARG A 344 -6.62 25.76 -9.46
N VAL A 345 -5.60 26.58 -9.25
CA VAL A 345 -5.68 27.79 -8.43
C VAL A 345 -4.99 28.95 -9.14
N ARG A 346 -5.49 30.16 -8.92
CA ARG A 346 -4.84 31.37 -9.43
C ARG A 346 -3.50 31.57 -8.72
N LEU A 347 -2.47 31.82 -9.53
CA LEU A 347 -1.12 32.15 -9.05
C LEU A 347 -1.12 33.50 -8.34
N ASN A 348 -0.51 33.56 -7.17
CA ASN A 348 -0.16 34.84 -6.53
C ASN A 348 1.37 34.97 -6.41
N LYS A 349 1.86 36.17 -6.06
CA LYS A 349 3.29 36.46 -5.93
C LYS A 349 4.03 35.51 -4.98
N ARG A 350 3.37 35.00 -3.93
CA ARG A 350 3.97 34.05 -2.97
C ARG A 350 4.10 32.64 -3.57
N ASP A 351 3.23 32.27 -4.50
CA ASP A 351 3.30 30.97 -5.19
C ASP A 351 4.52 30.90 -6.11
N ALA A 352 4.94 32.00 -6.74
CA ALA A 352 6.14 32.03 -7.58
C ALA A 352 7.41 31.62 -6.81
N VAL A 353 7.57 32.14 -5.58
CA VAL A 353 8.69 31.75 -4.70
C VAL A 353 8.58 30.28 -4.32
N ARG A 354 7.38 29.78 -4.00
CA ARG A 354 7.18 28.37 -3.62
C ARG A 354 7.44 27.42 -4.78
N ILE A 355 7.05 27.79 -6.00
CA ILE A 355 7.34 27.03 -7.23
C ILE A 355 8.84 27.00 -7.48
N ALA A 356 9.52 28.15 -7.38
CA ALA A 356 10.98 28.21 -7.55
C ALA A 356 11.68 27.30 -6.54
N VAL A 357 11.31 27.37 -5.25
CA VAL A 357 11.86 26.50 -4.20
C VAL A 357 11.52 25.03 -4.45
N ALA A 358 10.30 24.72 -4.91
CA ALA A 358 9.90 23.36 -5.24
C ALA A 358 10.77 22.77 -6.37
N ALA A 359 11.33 23.57 -7.27
CA ALA A 359 12.27 23.07 -8.28
C ALA A 359 13.70 22.86 -7.73
N MET A 360 14.01 23.35 -6.52
CA MET A 360 15.35 23.28 -5.95
C MET A 360 15.65 21.94 -5.26
N PRO A 361 16.93 21.59 -5.05
CA PRO A 361 17.32 20.39 -4.32
C PRO A 361 16.74 20.34 -2.88
N PRO A 362 16.61 19.13 -2.29
CA PRO A 362 16.03 18.96 -0.96
C PRO A 362 16.67 19.81 0.14
N VAL A 363 17.98 20.09 0.06
CA VAL A 363 18.69 20.95 1.02
C VAL A 363 18.13 22.38 1.03
N VAL A 364 17.87 22.95 -0.14
CA VAL A 364 17.30 24.31 -0.26
C VAL A 364 15.84 24.32 0.17
N ARG A 365 15.07 23.30 -0.23
CA ARG A 365 13.68 23.12 0.22
C ARG A 365 13.59 23.04 1.75
N ARG A 366 14.49 22.30 2.40
CA ARG A 366 14.57 22.18 3.86
C ARG A 366 14.77 23.53 4.52
N LEU A 367 15.76 24.32 4.09
CA LEU A 367 16.03 25.65 4.64
C LEU A 367 14.83 26.60 4.50
N PHE A 368 14.15 26.55 3.35
CA PHE A 368 12.94 27.33 3.13
C PHE A 368 11.80 26.92 4.06
N LEU A 369 11.54 25.61 4.19
CA LEU A 369 10.51 25.07 5.07
C LEU A 369 10.79 25.38 6.53
N GLU A 370 12.06 25.30 6.95
CA GLU A 370 12.49 25.65 8.30
C GLU A 370 12.18 27.13 8.60
N ARG A 371 12.59 28.05 7.72
CA ARG A 371 12.30 29.49 7.86
C ARG A 371 10.79 29.75 7.91
N ARG A 372 9.99 29.07 7.09
CA ARG A 372 8.53 29.18 7.09
C ARG A 372 7.93 28.71 8.41
N LYS A 373 8.40 27.57 8.95
CA LYS A 373 7.90 27.03 10.23
C LYS A 373 8.30 27.87 11.43
N ARG A 374 9.40 28.63 11.37
CA ARG A 374 9.72 29.64 12.41
C ARG A 374 8.62 30.71 12.56
N HIS A 375 7.96 31.07 11.46
CA HIS A 375 6.85 32.04 11.49
C HIS A 375 5.48 31.42 11.82
N ARG A 376 5.37 30.09 11.81
CA ARG A 376 4.16 29.33 12.16
C ARG A 376 4.58 28.04 12.86
N PRO A 377 5.05 28.14 14.12
CA PRO A 377 5.53 26.98 14.85
C PRO A 377 4.39 25.97 15.01
N ALA A 378 4.71 24.69 14.85
CA ALA A 378 3.77 23.63 15.21
C ALA A 378 3.56 23.66 16.74
N PRO A 379 2.39 23.17 17.23
CA PRO A 379 2.21 22.94 18.66
C PRO A 379 3.35 22.10 19.21
N ARG A 380 3.91 22.54 20.34
CA ARG A 380 5.02 21.84 21.01
C ARG A 380 4.57 20.48 21.52
N LEU A 381 5.48 19.52 21.51
CA LEU A 381 5.30 18.22 22.15
C LEU A 381 5.90 18.31 23.54
N THR A 382 5.15 18.92 24.47
CA THR A 382 5.69 19.40 25.75
C THR A 382 6.26 18.30 26.64
N TRP A 383 5.83 17.05 26.48
CA TRP A 383 6.37 15.89 27.20
C TRP A 383 7.69 15.37 26.63
N LEU A 384 8.14 15.86 25.47
CA LEU A 384 9.44 15.48 24.92
C LEU A 384 10.54 16.35 25.51
N ARG A 385 11.71 15.75 25.70
CA ARG A 385 12.93 16.54 25.95
C ARG A 385 13.25 17.42 24.74
N PRO A 386 13.92 18.58 24.95
CA PRO A 386 14.23 19.52 23.86
C PRO A 386 14.94 18.89 22.65
N ASP A 387 15.89 17.98 22.90
CA ASP A 387 16.65 17.31 21.83
C ASP A 387 15.78 16.35 21.02
N ALA A 388 14.84 15.65 21.68
CA ALA A 388 13.87 14.77 21.05
C ALA A 388 12.86 15.57 20.22
N GLU A 389 12.32 16.67 20.76
CA GLU A 389 11.43 17.56 20.02
C GLU A 389 12.13 18.13 18.77
N ALA A 390 13.38 18.56 18.91
CA ALA A 390 14.19 19.03 17.79
C ALA A 390 14.44 17.90 16.75
N ALA A 391 14.65 16.66 17.19
CA ALA A 391 14.79 15.50 16.30
C ALA A 391 13.50 15.25 15.49
N VAL A 392 12.33 15.33 16.12
CA VAL A 392 11.02 15.19 15.45
C VAL A 392 10.82 16.31 14.42
N ALA A 393 11.16 17.55 14.78
CA ALA A 393 11.07 18.68 13.88
C ALA A 393 11.96 18.49 12.64
N ARG A 394 13.21 18.04 12.84
CA ARG A 394 14.15 17.71 11.74
C ARG A 394 13.60 16.60 10.85
N MET A 395 13.14 15.50 11.44
CA MET A 395 12.56 14.36 10.72
C MET A 395 11.38 14.78 9.82
N LYS A 396 10.44 15.57 10.36
CA LYS A 396 9.28 16.08 9.60
C LYS A 396 9.71 17.04 8.48
N LEU A 397 10.71 17.90 8.73
CA LEU A 397 11.26 18.80 7.71
C LEU A 397 11.95 18.04 6.58
N ASP A 398 12.71 16.99 6.91
CA ASP A 398 13.40 16.16 5.94
C ASP A 398 12.43 15.38 5.05
N ALA A 399 11.38 14.81 5.63
CA ALA A 399 10.31 14.17 4.88
C ALA A 399 9.63 15.16 3.91
N ALA A 400 9.21 16.32 4.42
CA ALA A 400 8.58 17.37 3.62
C ALA A 400 9.48 17.89 2.48
N ALA A 401 10.78 18.04 2.73
CA ALA A 401 11.74 18.53 1.73
C ALA A 401 11.96 17.53 0.58
N ARG A 402 11.88 16.22 0.88
CA ARG A 402 12.06 15.14 -0.10
C ARG A 402 10.79 14.78 -0.86
N ALA A 403 9.62 15.11 -0.30
CA ALA A 403 8.33 14.82 -0.90
C ALA A 403 8.21 15.33 -2.33
N ALA A 404 7.55 14.54 -3.17
CA ALA A 404 7.25 14.91 -4.54
C ALA A 404 6.21 16.04 -4.62
N VAL A 405 6.35 16.86 -5.66
CA VAL A 405 5.41 17.96 -5.93
C VAL A 405 4.23 17.46 -6.74
N HIS A 406 4.46 16.56 -7.71
CA HIS A 406 3.38 15.95 -8.47
C HIS A 406 2.70 14.87 -7.65
N TRP A 407 1.37 14.81 -7.75
CA TRP A 407 0.56 13.91 -6.92
C TRP A 407 0.83 12.45 -7.25
N ASP A 408 0.85 12.09 -8.54
CA ASP A 408 1.23 10.74 -9.01
C ASP A 408 2.58 10.27 -8.47
N GLU A 409 3.60 11.12 -8.52
CA GLU A 409 4.92 10.84 -7.96
C GLU A 409 4.90 10.74 -6.43
N ASN A 410 4.07 11.54 -5.75
CA ASN A 410 3.92 11.44 -4.30
C ASN A 410 3.31 10.09 -3.91
N ILE A 411 2.32 9.58 -4.65
CA ILE A 411 1.80 8.23 -4.46
C ILE A 411 2.90 7.19 -4.59
N ARG A 412 3.72 7.29 -5.65
CA ARG A 412 4.75 6.30 -5.99
C ARG A 412 5.95 6.32 -5.06
N ARG A 413 6.40 7.51 -4.69
CA ARG A 413 7.71 7.73 -4.04
C ARG A 413 7.58 8.02 -2.56
N ASP A 414 6.44 8.50 -2.08
CA ASP A 414 6.26 8.89 -0.69
C ASP A 414 5.21 8.02 0.01
N TRP A 415 3.99 7.93 -0.53
CA TRP A 415 2.88 7.21 0.10
C TRP A 415 3.08 5.69 0.09
N TRP A 416 3.32 5.11 -1.08
CA TRP A 416 3.52 3.66 -1.23
C TRP A 416 4.64 3.15 -0.32
N PRO A 417 5.87 3.67 -0.35
CA PRO A 417 6.91 3.18 0.54
C PRO A 417 6.78 3.72 1.97
N SER A 418 5.73 4.43 2.37
CA SER A 418 5.66 5.01 3.72
C SER A 418 5.59 3.94 4.82
N LEU A 419 6.29 4.19 5.93
CA LEU A 419 6.13 3.41 7.16
C LEU A 419 4.70 3.49 7.68
N TYR A 420 4.08 4.67 7.60
CA TYR A 420 2.69 4.90 7.97
C TYR A 420 1.75 3.89 7.29
N ARG A 421 1.78 3.81 5.96
CA ARG A 421 0.88 2.91 5.24
C ARG A 421 1.18 1.44 5.54
N SER A 422 2.45 1.04 5.43
CA SER A 422 2.83 -0.37 5.56
C SER A 422 2.57 -0.92 6.98
N VAL A 423 3.00 -0.20 8.02
CA VAL A 423 2.83 -0.67 9.41
C VAL A 423 1.36 -0.68 9.84
N CYS A 424 0.52 0.26 9.35
CA CYS A 424 -0.92 0.20 9.62
C CYS A 424 -1.56 -1.03 8.98
N ALA A 425 -1.27 -1.28 7.70
CA ALA A 425 -1.81 -2.44 6.99
C ALA A 425 -1.37 -3.76 7.66
N ASP A 426 -0.11 -3.85 8.05
CA ASP A 426 0.42 -5.02 8.76
C ASP A 426 -0.24 -5.21 10.14
N SER A 427 -0.39 -4.14 10.91
CA SER A 427 -1.02 -4.22 12.24
C SER A 427 -2.50 -4.61 12.17
N LEU A 428 -3.21 -4.12 11.15
CA LEU A 428 -4.58 -4.53 10.86
C LEU A 428 -4.65 -6.04 10.55
N ASP A 429 -3.80 -6.55 9.66
CA ASP A 429 -3.76 -7.97 9.31
C ASP A 429 -3.37 -8.85 10.50
N ILE A 430 -2.42 -8.41 11.33
CA ILE A 430 -2.03 -9.10 12.57
C ILE A 430 -3.23 -9.23 13.52
N VAL A 431 -3.94 -8.13 13.80
CA VAL A 431 -5.10 -8.15 14.70
C VAL A 431 -6.21 -9.03 14.13
N SER A 432 -6.49 -8.93 12.83
CA SER A 432 -7.56 -9.72 12.21
C SER A 432 -7.26 -11.21 12.19
N ARG A 433 -6.02 -11.61 11.88
CA ARG A 433 -5.60 -13.02 11.95
C ARG A 433 -5.57 -13.55 13.38
N GLY A 434 -5.13 -12.72 14.33
CA GLY A 434 -5.19 -13.04 15.76
C GLY A 434 -6.61 -13.30 16.26
N ALA A 435 -7.61 -12.69 15.64
CA ALA A 435 -9.03 -12.90 15.90
C ALA A 435 -9.66 -14.09 15.14
N GLY A 436 -8.89 -14.76 14.27
CA GLY A 436 -9.34 -15.91 13.50
C GLY A 436 -9.77 -15.62 12.06
N SER A 437 -9.64 -14.38 11.56
CA SER A 437 -9.83 -14.11 10.13
C SER A 437 -8.67 -14.64 9.29
N ARG A 438 -8.94 -14.94 8.01
CA ARG A 438 -7.92 -15.40 7.07
C ARG A 438 -6.91 -14.30 6.74
N PHE A 439 -7.40 -13.09 6.50
CA PHE A 439 -6.60 -11.88 6.29
C PHE A 439 -7.47 -10.62 6.43
N ALA A 440 -6.80 -9.48 6.58
CA ALA A 440 -7.41 -8.17 6.38
C ALA A 440 -6.73 -7.42 5.24
N SER A 441 -7.50 -6.58 4.55
CA SER A 441 -6.95 -5.70 3.52
C SER A 441 -7.63 -4.34 3.50
N SER A 442 -6.91 -3.35 2.96
CA SER A 442 -7.39 -1.99 2.76
C SER A 442 -7.33 -1.71 1.26
N PRO A 443 -8.41 -1.93 0.50
CA PRO A 443 -8.37 -1.85 -0.96
C PRO A 443 -7.92 -0.48 -1.51
N LEU A 444 -8.13 0.60 -0.75
CA LEU A 444 -7.63 1.94 -1.10
C LEU A 444 -6.10 2.09 -0.98
N CYS A 445 -5.43 1.13 -0.34
CA CYS A 445 -3.98 1.02 -0.22
C CYS A 445 -3.37 -0.05 -1.15
N ASP A 446 -4.20 -0.72 -1.97
CA ASP A 446 -3.73 -1.76 -2.90
C ASP A 446 -2.79 -1.18 -3.96
N GLY A 447 -1.72 -1.92 -4.28
CA GLY A 447 -0.66 -1.43 -5.16
C GLY A 447 -1.11 -1.24 -6.61
N VAL A 448 -1.92 -2.18 -7.12
CA VAL A 448 -2.47 -2.11 -8.48
C VAL A 448 -3.44 -0.95 -8.58
N PHE A 449 -4.31 -0.79 -7.58
CA PHE A 449 -5.21 0.35 -7.48
C PHE A 449 -4.45 1.69 -7.47
N LEU A 450 -3.45 1.84 -6.60
CA LEU A 450 -2.66 3.06 -6.48
C LEU A 450 -1.90 3.40 -7.77
N ASP A 451 -1.36 2.40 -8.48
CA ASP A 451 -0.70 2.61 -9.77
C ASP A 451 -1.67 3.08 -10.85
N ALA A 452 -2.83 2.43 -10.96
CA ALA A 452 -3.88 2.82 -11.91
C ALA A 452 -4.38 4.24 -11.62
N LEU A 453 -4.65 4.56 -10.35
CA LEU A 453 -5.14 5.86 -9.94
C LEU A 453 -4.12 6.98 -10.19
N ALA A 454 -2.84 6.74 -9.84
CA ALA A 454 -1.75 7.65 -10.13
C ALA A 454 -1.61 7.92 -11.64
N ARG A 455 -1.83 6.90 -12.48
CA ARG A 455 -1.80 7.05 -13.94
C ARG A 455 -2.98 7.86 -14.47
N GLU A 456 -4.20 7.57 -14.03
CA GLU A 456 -5.43 8.21 -14.54
C GLU A 456 -5.55 9.67 -14.11
N ARG A 457 -5.15 9.97 -12.87
CA ARG A 457 -5.24 11.34 -12.31
C ARG A 457 -3.98 12.16 -12.52
N GLY A 458 -2.88 11.48 -12.88
CA GLY A 458 -1.60 12.06 -13.25
C GLY A 458 -1.07 13.06 -12.22
N ARG A 459 -0.32 14.05 -12.70
CA ARG A 459 0.38 15.02 -11.85
C ARG A 459 -0.50 15.79 -10.90
N GLY A 460 -1.78 15.97 -11.25
CA GLY A 460 -2.70 16.77 -10.47
C GLY A 460 -3.44 16.01 -9.39
N GLY A 461 -3.72 14.71 -9.55
CA GLY A 461 -4.63 14.04 -8.61
C GLY A 461 -6.07 14.58 -8.69
N PHE A 462 -6.69 14.75 -7.52
CA PHE A 462 -8.04 15.30 -7.39
C PHE A 462 -8.02 16.76 -6.93
N ALA A 463 -8.99 17.56 -7.38
CA ALA A 463 -9.22 18.94 -6.95
C ALA A 463 -9.98 19.02 -5.62
N SER A 464 -10.71 17.97 -5.26
CA SER A 464 -11.37 17.85 -3.97
C SER A 464 -11.64 16.39 -3.64
N ARG A 465 -11.91 16.11 -2.36
CA ARG A 465 -12.35 14.78 -1.95
C ARG A 465 -13.69 14.40 -2.54
N THR A 466 -14.61 15.35 -2.73
CA THR A 466 -15.87 15.11 -3.43
C THR A 466 -15.62 14.62 -4.85
N GLU A 467 -14.72 15.25 -5.61
CA GLU A 467 -14.37 14.81 -6.96
C GLU A 467 -13.80 13.39 -6.95
N ALA A 468 -12.93 13.09 -5.98
CA ALA A 468 -12.36 11.75 -5.82
C ALA A 468 -13.44 10.69 -5.57
N MET A 469 -14.41 11.00 -4.71
CA MET A 469 -15.54 10.12 -4.40
C MET A 469 -16.48 9.94 -5.60
N GLN A 470 -16.80 11.02 -6.32
CA GLN A 470 -17.61 10.97 -7.54
C GLN A 470 -16.92 10.15 -8.63
N TYR A 471 -15.60 10.32 -8.78
CA TYR A 471 -14.81 9.59 -9.76
C TYR A 471 -14.79 8.08 -9.48
N LEU A 472 -14.62 7.70 -8.21
CA LEU A 472 -14.49 6.29 -7.84
C LEU A 472 -15.84 5.58 -7.69
N VAL A 473 -16.85 6.23 -7.12
CA VAL A 473 -18.10 5.57 -6.66
C VAL A 473 -19.34 6.45 -6.82
N GLY A 474 -19.29 7.46 -7.71
CA GLY A 474 -20.41 8.39 -7.92
C GLY A 474 -21.70 7.72 -8.43
N ASP A 475 -21.56 6.55 -9.05
CA ASP A 475 -22.64 5.70 -9.54
C ASP A 475 -23.22 4.76 -8.46
N LEU A 476 -22.53 4.58 -7.33
CA LEU A 476 -22.88 3.57 -6.32
C LEU A 476 -23.37 4.15 -4.98
N LEU A 477 -23.16 5.45 -4.74
CA LEU A 477 -23.49 6.09 -3.47
C LEU A 477 -24.36 7.33 -3.68
N PRO A 478 -25.24 7.65 -2.71
CA PRO A 478 -26.11 8.80 -2.84
C PRO A 478 -25.31 10.09 -2.67
N HIS A 479 -25.71 11.14 -3.41
CA HIS A 479 -25.01 12.43 -3.43
C HIS A 479 -24.71 13.04 -2.04
N PRO A 480 -25.58 12.94 -1.01
CA PRO A 480 -25.26 13.41 0.33
C PRO A 480 -24.03 12.74 0.96
N VAL A 481 -23.81 11.45 0.71
CA VAL A 481 -22.64 10.72 1.25
C VAL A 481 -21.36 11.17 0.56
N LEU A 482 -21.39 11.34 -0.77
CA LEU A 482 -20.24 11.81 -1.56
C LEU A 482 -19.73 13.19 -1.11
N ASN A 483 -20.65 14.07 -0.71
CA ASN A 483 -20.37 15.47 -0.34
C ASN A 483 -20.23 15.73 1.15
N ARG A 484 -20.37 14.70 1.99
CA ARG A 484 -20.31 14.84 3.44
C ARG A 484 -18.97 15.45 3.89
N SER A 485 -19.06 16.45 4.77
CA SER A 485 -17.91 17.14 5.38
C SER A 485 -17.72 16.84 6.87
N THR A 486 -18.71 16.24 7.53
CA THR A 486 -18.67 15.93 8.97
C THR A 486 -18.00 14.59 9.24
N LYS A 487 -17.38 14.42 10.41
CA LYS A 487 -16.78 13.16 10.90
C LYS A 487 -17.01 13.06 12.40
N GLY A 488 -17.35 11.86 12.87
CA GLY A 488 -17.46 11.57 14.29
C GLY A 488 -16.08 11.64 14.96
N PHE A 489 -16.08 12.05 16.22
CA PHE A 489 -14.89 12.10 17.06
C PHE A 489 -14.96 10.98 18.10
N PHE A 490 -13.88 10.19 18.19
CA PHE A 490 -13.83 8.99 19.03
C PHE A 490 -12.94 9.15 20.26
N ASP A 491 -12.42 10.34 20.51
CA ASP A 491 -11.45 10.60 21.58
C ASP A 491 -11.98 10.16 22.96
N GLY A 492 -13.27 10.34 23.23
CA GLY A 492 -13.91 9.89 24.47
C GLY A 492 -14.02 8.37 24.61
N ALA A 493 -14.03 7.62 23.51
CA ALA A 493 -14.01 6.16 23.54
C ALA A 493 -12.60 5.63 23.82
N PHE A 494 -11.58 6.36 23.39
CA PHE A 494 -10.17 5.98 23.57
C PHE A 494 -9.59 6.45 24.91
N TRP A 495 -9.96 7.63 25.40
CA TRP A 495 -9.51 8.18 26.69
C TRP A 495 -10.64 8.15 27.73
N ASN A 496 -10.89 6.97 28.28
CA ASN A 496 -12.00 6.68 29.19
C ASN A 496 -11.48 6.23 30.56
N VAL A 497 -12.28 5.46 31.30
CA VAL A 497 -12.02 5.05 32.70
C VAL A 497 -10.69 4.32 32.85
N HIS A 498 -10.32 3.44 31.92
CA HIS A 498 -9.09 2.65 32.03
C HIS A 498 -7.85 3.51 31.76
N ALA A 499 -7.88 4.37 30.75
CA ALA A 499 -6.78 5.30 30.46
C ALA A 499 -6.57 6.28 31.60
N ARG A 500 -7.66 6.83 32.15
CA ARG A 500 -7.60 7.76 33.28
C ARG A 500 -7.03 7.10 34.53
N GLN A 501 -7.48 5.88 34.86
CA GLN A 501 -6.95 5.13 35.99
C GLN A 501 -5.47 4.80 35.79
N ALA A 502 -5.09 4.27 34.62
CA ALA A 502 -3.70 3.95 34.31
C ALA A 502 -2.80 5.19 34.35
N ALA A 503 -3.29 6.34 33.88
CA ALA A 503 -2.60 7.62 33.99
C ALA A 503 -2.45 8.11 35.44
N GLN A 504 -3.44 7.89 36.29
CA GLN A 504 -3.40 8.26 37.71
C GLN A 504 -2.40 7.41 38.50
N ASP A 505 -2.37 6.11 38.22
CA ASP A 505 -1.54 5.10 38.90
C ASP A 505 -0.12 4.99 38.32
N TRP A 506 0.19 5.75 37.27
CA TRP A 506 1.47 5.64 36.59
C TRP A 506 2.63 6.05 37.50
N ASP A 507 3.62 5.17 37.61
CA ASP A 507 4.81 5.30 38.47
C ASP A 507 6.02 5.92 37.76
N GLY A 508 5.85 6.39 36.52
CA GLY A 508 6.93 6.93 35.69
C GLY A 508 7.71 5.87 34.89
N SER A 509 7.42 4.57 35.07
CA SER A 509 8.12 3.49 34.37
C SER A 509 7.59 3.23 32.95
N GLY A 510 8.36 2.51 32.12
CA GLY A 510 7.91 2.05 30.80
C GLY A 510 7.94 3.10 29.68
N VAL A 511 8.60 4.23 29.93
CA VAL A 511 8.95 5.25 28.94
C VAL A 511 10.46 5.46 28.90
N ASP A 512 11.00 5.87 27.75
CA ASP A 512 12.42 6.22 27.62
C ASP A 512 12.66 7.63 28.16
N ALA A 513 13.18 7.71 29.39
CA ALA A 513 13.45 8.97 30.06
C ALA A 513 14.55 9.81 29.38
N SER A 514 15.29 9.30 28.38
CA SER A 514 16.20 10.10 27.55
C SER A 514 15.49 10.87 26.44
N VAL A 515 14.26 10.46 26.09
CA VAL A 515 13.44 11.06 25.03
C VAL A 515 12.26 11.84 25.62
N VAL A 516 11.66 11.31 26.67
CA VAL A 516 10.47 11.83 27.34
C VAL A 516 10.85 12.44 28.70
N ASP A 517 10.15 13.49 29.10
CA ASP A 517 10.12 14.01 30.46
C ASP A 517 8.94 13.34 31.20
N PRO A 518 9.19 12.37 32.11
CA PRO A 518 8.12 11.62 32.75
C PRO A 518 7.23 12.49 33.66
N ASP A 519 7.81 13.50 34.31
CA ASP A 519 7.08 14.37 35.24
C ASP A 519 6.10 15.26 34.48
N VAL A 520 6.55 15.85 33.36
CA VAL A 520 5.68 16.64 32.48
C VAL A 520 4.59 15.77 31.84
N LEU A 521 4.93 14.56 31.40
CA LEU A 521 3.95 13.62 30.84
C LEU A 521 2.88 13.24 31.86
N HIS A 522 3.29 12.96 33.09
CA HIS A 522 2.38 12.57 34.18
C HIS A 522 1.43 13.71 34.54
N ALA A 523 1.96 14.93 34.70
CA ALA A 523 1.15 16.12 34.96
C ALA A 523 0.14 16.38 33.82
N MET A 524 0.57 16.20 32.57
CA MET A 524 -0.31 16.33 31.40
C MET A 524 -1.43 15.29 31.41
N TRP A 525 -1.13 14.02 31.71
CA TRP A 525 -2.14 12.97 31.78
C TRP A 525 -3.14 13.13 32.94
N LYS A 526 -2.72 13.76 34.05
CA LYS A 526 -3.58 14.06 35.20
C LYS A 526 -4.47 15.29 35.04
N THR A 527 -4.25 16.11 34.01
CA THR A 527 -5.06 17.30 33.78
C THR A 527 -6.48 16.91 33.33
N GLU A 528 -7.49 17.30 34.10
CA GLU A 528 -8.89 17.03 33.78
C GLU A 528 -9.40 17.93 32.63
N GLY A 529 -10.33 17.39 31.82
CA GLY A 529 -11.23 18.20 30.98
C GLY A 529 -10.83 18.46 29.52
N SER A 530 -9.55 18.36 29.12
CA SER A 530 -9.14 18.59 27.72
C SER A 530 -8.79 17.34 26.92
N GLY A 531 -8.78 16.16 27.55
CA GLY A 531 -8.13 14.98 26.97
C GLY A 531 -6.62 15.20 26.90
N SER A 532 -5.84 14.24 27.39
CA SER A 532 -4.39 14.31 27.17
C SER A 532 -4.10 14.35 25.66
N ASP A 533 -3.01 14.99 25.26
CA ASP A 533 -2.64 15.07 23.84
C ASP A 533 -2.58 13.65 23.25
N ALA A 534 -3.45 13.35 22.28
CA ALA A 534 -3.61 12.00 21.71
C ALA A 534 -2.31 11.42 21.12
N ARG A 535 -1.37 12.29 20.74
CA ARG A 535 -0.03 11.88 20.27
C ARG A 535 0.79 11.20 21.38
N SER A 536 0.44 11.40 22.64
CA SER A 536 1.09 10.76 23.79
C SER A 536 0.47 9.42 24.19
N TRP A 537 -0.72 9.05 23.69
CA TRP A 537 -1.46 7.87 24.16
C TRP A 537 -0.73 6.54 23.93
N MET A 538 0.12 6.47 22.90
CA MET A 538 0.99 5.32 22.66
C MET A 538 1.98 5.08 23.82
N LEU A 539 2.42 6.14 24.52
CA LEU A 539 3.26 6.02 25.70
C LEU A 539 2.50 5.38 26.87
N LEU A 540 1.17 5.59 26.98
CA LEU A 540 0.38 4.95 28.02
C LEU A 540 0.29 3.43 27.81
N GLN A 541 0.12 3.00 26.55
CA GLN A 541 0.19 1.57 26.19
C GLN A 541 1.58 0.98 26.49
N SER A 542 2.65 1.71 26.18
CA SER A 542 4.03 1.31 26.49
C SER A 542 4.25 1.15 28.00
N ALA A 543 3.83 2.14 28.79
CA ALA A 543 3.91 2.13 30.24
C ALA A 543 3.14 0.95 30.85
N TRP A 544 1.89 0.75 30.41
CA TRP A 544 1.05 -0.36 30.86
C TRP A 544 1.72 -1.72 30.60
N LEU A 545 2.25 -1.94 29.40
CA LEU A 545 2.95 -3.18 29.04
C LEU A 545 4.19 -3.43 29.91
N ALA A 546 4.97 -2.40 30.20
CA ALA A 546 6.16 -2.52 31.03
C ALA A 546 5.83 -2.93 32.47
N GLN A 547 4.82 -2.29 33.08
CA GLN A 547 4.36 -2.60 34.44
C GLN A 547 3.87 -4.05 34.56
N HIS A 548 3.14 -4.54 33.56
CA HIS A 548 2.59 -5.90 33.55
C HIS A 548 3.66 -6.97 33.32
N ARG A 549 4.68 -6.69 32.50
CA ARG A 549 5.85 -7.58 32.36
C ARG A 549 6.63 -7.68 33.66
N ALA A 550 6.86 -6.56 34.36
CA ALA A 550 7.55 -6.55 35.64
C ALA A 550 6.77 -7.33 36.73
N ALA A 551 5.44 -7.20 36.75
CA ALA A 551 4.59 -7.99 37.65
C ALA A 551 4.68 -9.50 37.36
N ALA A 552 4.60 -9.92 36.10
CA ALA A 552 4.73 -11.34 35.73
C ALA A 552 6.08 -11.95 36.13
N THR A 553 7.18 -11.22 35.94
CA THR A 553 8.52 -11.66 36.36
C THR A 553 8.62 -11.80 37.89
N ARG A 554 8.05 -10.86 38.66
CA ARG A 554 8.04 -10.95 40.14
C ARG A 554 7.23 -12.15 40.64
N THR A 555 6.07 -12.43 40.06
CA THR A 555 5.25 -13.60 40.43
C THR A 555 5.96 -14.92 40.08
N SER A 556 6.62 -14.99 38.92
CA SER A 556 7.41 -16.16 38.53
C SER A 556 8.60 -16.41 39.47
N ALA A 557 9.32 -15.35 39.88
CA ALA A 557 10.41 -15.44 40.85
C ALA A 557 9.91 -15.93 42.23
N ALA A 558 8.81 -15.36 42.75
CA ALA A 558 8.23 -15.76 44.04
C ALA A 558 7.73 -17.22 44.05
N THR A 559 7.18 -17.70 42.93
CA THR A 559 6.73 -19.10 42.79
C THR A 559 7.91 -20.08 42.79
N THR A 560 9.03 -19.68 42.18
CA THR A 560 10.26 -20.48 42.13
C THR A 560 10.96 -20.57 43.49
N GLU A 561 10.95 -19.49 44.28
CA GLU A 561 11.49 -19.52 45.66
C GLU A 561 10.65 -20.37 46.61
N THR A 562 9.32 -20.37 46.44
CA THR A 562 8.40 -21.16 47.28
C THR A 562 8.49 -22.66 46.99
N THR A 563 8.76 -23.05 45.74
CA THR A 563 8.95 -24.46 45.35
C THR A 563 10.37 -24.96 45.61
N GLY A 564 11.40 -24.11 45.52
CA GLY A 564 12.78 -24.46 45.87
C GLY A 564 13.04 -24.65 47.37
N GLY A 565 12.20 -24.10 48.25
CA GLY A 565 12.28 -24.28 49.71
C GLY A 565 11.79 -25.64 50.22
N ALA A 566 10.95 -26.35 49.46
CA ALA A 566 10.37 -27.64 49.86
C ALA A 566 11.30 -28.84 49.55
N GLN A 567 12.35 -28.66 48.73
CA GLN A 567 13.21 -29.76 48.27
C GLN A 567 14.55 -29.87 49.02
N LYS A 568 14.74 -29.12 50.12
CA LYS A 568 15.93 -29.18 51.01
C LYS A 568 15.64 -29.70 52.43
N ARG A 569 14.51 -30.37 52.64
CA ARG A 569 14.26 -31.18 53.84
C ARG A 569 13.83 -32.59 53.42
N GLY A 570 14.83 -33.41 53.11
CA GLY A 570 14.73 -34.83 52.82
C GLY A 570 16.09 -35.46 53.06
#